data_AF-A0A317K560-F1
#
_entry.id   AF-A0A317K560-F1
#
_cell.length_a   1.000
_cell.length_b   1.000
_cell.length_c   1.000
_cell.angle_alpha   90.00
_cell.angle_beta   90.00
_cell.angle_gamma   90.00
#
_symmetry.space_group_name_H-M   'P 1'
#
loop_
_entity.id
_entity.type
_entity.pdbx_description
1 polymer ?
#
loop_
_entity_poly.entity_id
_entity_poly.type
_entity_poly.pdbx_seq_one_letter_code
_entity_poly.pdbx_strand_id
1 'polypeptide(L)'
;MNRTEPLVELIFDRLVADDVPDDTAEVVLAALSGEADLDAALAGEPTALEPQRSVADEPREQSWLSSVTVAGFRGVGPERTLAIEPGPGLTVVVGRNGSGKSSFAEAVELALTGDSARWADRNSVWRTGWRNLHAGDPCRIAVELRVDGVATPTRVVRSWPSGTELGEAEVTVTSVRGSHKDLAELGLARPLELYRPFLTAAELGRLTAGTQSQLFDAISAILGLEAITDADRRLMAASRPIDAAIKEVRGQRATLADTLAGIADDRARRWRGAGKAGRSS
;
A
#
# COMPACT_ATOMS: atom_id res chain seq x y z
N MET A 1 7.42 4.21 -10.60
CA MET A 1 6.56 5.24 -9.96
C MET A 1 6.16 4.75 -8.58
N ASN A 2 6.22 5.65 -7.60
CA ASN A 2 6.35 5.32 -6.18
C ASN A 2 5.08 4.70 -5.60
N ARG A 3 5.24 3.83 -4.58
CA ARG A 3 4.11 3.18 -3.88
C ARG A 3 3.10 4.16 -3.27
N THR A 4 3.46 5.44 -3.14
CA THR A 4 2.84 6.46 -2.28
C THR A 4 1.69 7.28 -2.89
N GLU A 5 1.58 7.38 -4.22
CA GLU A 5 0.64 8.29 -4.91
C GLU A 5 -0.83 8.27 -4.41
N PRO A 6 -1.51 7.12 -4.21
CA PRO A 6 -2.91 7.11 -3.76
C PRO A 6 -3.10 7.52 -2.29
N LEU A 7 -2.08 7.35 -1.45
CA LEU A 7 -2.08 7.85 -0.09
C LEU A 7 -1.83 9.37 -0.07
N VAL A 8 -0.99 9.87 -0.97
CA VAL A 8 -0.73 11.30 -1.15
C VAL A 8 -2.02 12.03 -1.52
N GLU A 9 -2.85 11.47 -2.43
CA GLU A 9 -4.17 12.03 -2.75
C GLU A 9 -5.11 12.07 -1.54
N LEU A 10 -5.23 10.96 -0.79
CA LEU A 10 -6.09 10.92 0.40
C LEU A 10 -5.63 11.92 1.47
N ILE A 11 -4.32 12.06 1.67
CA ILE A 11 -3.75 13.02 2.61
C ILE A 11 -3.98 14.45 2.10
N PHE A 12 -3.81 14.71 0.81
CA PHE A 12 -4.13 15.99 0.20
C PHE A 12 -5.58 16.40 0.49
N ASP A 13 -6.55 15.53 0.22
CA ASP A 13 -7.96 15.80 0.48
C ASP A 13 -8.24 16.08 1.96
N ARG A 14 -7.52 15.41 2.88
CA ARG A 14 -7.65 15.64 4.32
C ARG A 14 -7.02 16.94 4.79
N LEU A 15 -5.84 17.28 4.28
CA LEU A 15 -5.18 18.56 4.57
C LEU A 15 -6.06 19.74 4.11
N VAL A 16 -6.71 19.61 2.94
CA VAL A 16 -7.68 20.59 2.44
C VAL A 16 -8.93 20.64 3.31
N ALA A 17 -9.50 19.49 3.68
CA ALA A 17 -10.71 19.44 4.51
C ALA A 17 -10.50 20.03 5.92
N ASP A 18 -9.30 19.90 6.47
CA ASP A 18 -8.91 20.39 7.80
C ASP A 18 -8.35 21.84 7.77
N ASP A 19 -8.38 22.52 6.61
CA ASP A 19 -7.91 23.90 6.40
C ASP A 19 -6.45 24.12 6.87
N VAL A 20 -5.58 23.15 6.58
CA VAL A 20 -4.16 23.20 6.93
C VAL A 20 -3.46 24.26 6.06
N PRO A 21 -2.62 25.16 6.63
CA PRO A 21 -1.90 26.15 5.84
C PRO A 21 -1.07 25.54 4.70
N ASP A 22 -1.07 26.18 3.54
CA ASP A 22 -0.41 25.70 2.32
C ASP A 22 1.05 25.29 2.54
N ASP A 23 1.85 26.13 3.20
CA ASP A 23 3.26 25.85 3.53
C ASP A 23 3.42 24.58 4.38
N THR A 24 2.46 24.29 5.27
CA THR A 24 2.46 23.08 6.10
C THR A 24 2.03 21.86 5.29
N ALA A 25 1.00 22.02 4.45
CA ALA A 25 0.53 20.96 3.57
C ALA A 25 1.63 20.54 2.57
N GLU A 26 2.36 21.50 2.00
CA GLU A 26 3.47 21.25 1.09
C GLU A 26 4.56 20.39 1.74
N VAL A 27 4.99 20.73 2.95
CA VAL A 27 6.01 19.96 3.70
C VAL A 27 5.53 18.53 4.00
N VAL A 28 4.25 18.35 4.34
CA VAL A 28 3.67 17.02 4.59
C VAL A 28 3.64 16.18 3.31
N LEU A 29 3.19 16.74 2.20
CA LEU A 29 3.13 16.05 0.91
C LEU A 29 4.52 15.72 0.39
N ALA A 30 5.48 16.64 0.55
CA ALA A 30 6.88 16.44 0.20
C ALA A 30 7.50 15.27 0.96
N ALA A 31 7.25 15.17 2.28
CA ALA A 31 7.71 14.06 3.11
C ALA A 31 7.17 12.69 2.66
N LEU A 32 5.94 12.64 2.14
CA LEU A 32 5.36 11.41 1.57
C LEU A 32 6.05 11.00 0.26
N SER A 33 6.52 11.97 -0.52
CA SER A 33 7.12 11.74 -1.85
C SER A 33 8.55 11.26 -1.77
N GLY A 34 9.32 11.80 -0.82
CA GLY A 34 10.70 11.37 -0.58
C GLY A 34 11.52 12.39 0.21
N GLU A 35 12.75 12.01 0.52
CA GLU A 35 13.67 12.89 1.25
C GLU A 35 14.13 14.08 0.41
N ALA A 36 14.35 13.88 -0.89
CA ALA A 36 14.72 14.96 -1.81
C ALA A 36 13.63 16.03 -1.95
N ASP A 37 12.35 15.63 -2.05
CA ASP A 37 11.23 16.57 -2.11
C ASP A 37 11.06 17.31 -0.77
N LEU A 38 11.26 16.61 0.36
CA LEU A 38 11.23 17.23 1.68
C LEU A 38 12.31 18.31 1.84
N ASP A 39 13.54 18.02 1.41
CA ASP A 39 14.64 18.98 1.45
C ASP A 39 14.34 20.20 0.58
N ALA A 40 13.76 20.00 -0.62
CA ALA A 40 13.35 21.08 -1.51
C ALA A 40 12.25 21.96 -0.87
N ALA A 41 11.20 21.35 -0.30
CA ALA A 41 10.13 22.08 0.38
C ALA A 41 10.67 22.93 1.56
N LEU A 42 11.57 22.37 2.37
CA LEU A 42 12.18 23.08 3.49
C LEU A 42 13.12 24.22 3.04
N ALA A 43 13.70 24.11 1.84
CA ALA A 43 14.49 25.16 1.22
C ALA A 43 13.64 26.24 0.50
N GLY A 44 12.31 26.02 0.39
CA GLY A 44 11.43 26.85 -0.44
C GLY A 44 11.70 26.69 -1.94
N GLU A 45 12.25 25.55 -2.34
CA GLU A 45 12.51 25.18 -3.73
C GLU A 45 11.33 24.38 -4.30
N PRO A 46 11.12 24.41 -5.63
CA PRO A 46 10.05 23.64 -6.25
C PRO A 46 10.21 22.13 -5.99
N THR A 47 9.17 21.50 -5.46
CA THR A 47 9.10 20.04 -5.30
C THR A 47 8.68 19.36 -6.61
N ALA A 48 9.00 18.08 -6.78
CA ALA A 48 8.57 17.31 -7.95
C ALA A 48 7.08 16.90 -7.89
N LEU A 49 6.39 17.26 -6.80
CA LEU A 49 4.96 17.04 -6.61
C LEU A 49 4.16 17.94 -7.55
N GLU A 50 3.73 17.40 -8.67
CA GLU A 50 2.46 17.81 -9.26
C GLU A 50 1.37 17.02 -8.52
N PRO A 51 0.62 17.61 -7.57
CA PRO A 51 -0.60 16.98 -7.09
C PRO A 51 -1.53 16.86 -8.29
N GLN A 52 -1.55 15.68 -8.91
CA GLN A 52 -2.58 15.35 -9.87
C GLN A 52 -3.89 15.37 -9.07
N ARG A 53 -4.68 16.44 -9.24
CA ARG A 53 -6.09 16.40 -8.86
C ARG A 53 -6.65 15.21 -9.63
N SER A 54 -6.90 14.10 -8.94
CA SER A 54 -7.74 13.07 -9.52
C SER A 54 -9.06 13.74 -9.82
N VAL A 55 -9.53 13.55 -11.05
CA VAL A 55 -10.86 13.99 -11.46
C VAL A 55 -11.83 13.19 -10.61
N ALA A 56 -12.18 13.73 -9.44
CA ALA A 56 -13.12 13.15 -8.51
C ALA A 56 -14.52 13.28 -9.12
N ASP A 57 -14.86 12.40 -10.08
CA ASP A 57 -16.25 11.94 -10.32
C ASP A 57 -16.41 10.86 -11.41
N GLU A 58 -15.36 10.19 -11.89
CA GLU A 58 -15.62 9.00 -12.72
C GLU A 58 -16.04 7.83 -11.82
N PRO A 59 -17.21 7.20 -12.07
CA PRO A 59 -17.65 6.06 -11.28
C PRO A 59 -16.59 4.97 -11.35
N ARG A 60 -15.93 4.70 -10.22
CA ARG A 60 -14.94 3.63 -10.11
C ARG A 60 -15.64 2.31 -10.46
N GLU A 61 -15.25 1.72 -11.58
CA GLU A 61 -15.74 0.42 -12.02
C GLU A 61 -15.47 -0.64 -10.93
N GLN A 62 -16.50 -1.01 -10.17
CA GLN A 62 -16.38 -2.04 -9.13
C GLN A 62 -16.35 -3.43 -9.78
N SER A 63 -15.40 -4.26 -9.34
CA SER A 63 -15.21 -5.61 -9.83
C SER A 63 -15.49 -6.62 -8.71
N TRP A 64 -16.35 -7.60 -8.99
CA TRP A 64 -16.80 -8.62 -8.04
C TRP A 64 -16.38 -10.01 -8.49
N LEU A 65 -15.86 -10.82 -7.57
CA LEU A 65 -15.60 -12.24 -7.85
C LEU A 65 -16.92 -12.98 -8.08
N SER A 66 -17.01 -13.72 -9.18
CA SER A 66 -18.22 -14.46 -9.55
C SER A 66 -18.01 -15.97 -9.65
N SER A 67 -16.81 -16.40 -10.03
CA SER A 67 -16.48 -17.82 -9.98
C SER A 67 -14.98 -18.06 -9.92
N VAL A 68 -14.64 -19.23 -9.40
CA VAL A 68 -13.31 -19.82 -9.53
C VAL A 68 -13.45 -21.28 -9.93
N THR A 69 -12.80 -21.65 -11.03
CA THR A 69 -12.73 -23.01 -11.58
C THR A 69 -11.30 -23.51 -11.45
N VAL A 70 -11.13 -24.71 -10.89
CA VAL A 70 -9.83 -25.28 -10.57
C VAL A 70 -9.77 -26.74 -11.04
N ALA A 71 -8.69 -27.11 -11.72
CA ALA A 71 -8.35 -28.47 -12.10
C ALA A 71 -6.85 -28.72 -11.87
N GLY A 72 -6.49 -29.90 -11.40
CA GLY A 72 -5.10 -30.34 -11.23
C GLY A 72 -4.23 -29.49 -10.31
N PHE A 73 -4.83 -28.71 -9.40
CA PHE A 73 -4.14 -27.78 -8.52
C PHE A 73 -4.38 -28.14 -7.05
N ARG A 74 -3.28 -28.32 -6.31
CA ARG A 74 -3.25 -28.61 -4.87
C ARG A 74 -4.17 -29.79 -4.55
N GLY A 75 -5.09 -29.65 -3.60
CA GLY A 75 -6.06 -30.69 -3.23
C GLY A 75 -7.18 -30.93 -4.24
N VAL A 76 -7.24 -30.19 -5.35
CA VAL A 76 -8.29 -30.31 -6.38
C VAL A 76 -7.74 -31.05 -7.59
N GLY A 77 -8.19 -32.28 -7.80
CA GLY A 77 -7.82 -33.10 -8.96
C GLY A 77 -8.74 -32.83 -10.17
N PRO A 78 -9.92 -33.46 -10.23
CA PRO A 78 -10.90 -33.18 -11.29
C PRO A 78 -11.37 -31.72 -11.26
N GLU A 79 -11.74 -31.19 -12.43
CA GLU A 79 -12.25 -29.83 -12.54
C GLU A 79 -13.47 -29.59 -11.64
N ARG A 80 -13.41 -28.53 -10.86
CA ARG A 80 -14.49 -28.08 -9.98
C ARG A 80 -14.60 -26.57 -10.02
N THR A 81 -15.84 -26.08 -10.00
CA THR A 81 -16.17 -24.67 -9.98
C THR A 81 -16.86 -24.32 -8.67
N LEU A 82 -16.39 -23.26 -8.02
CA LEU A 82 -17.08 -22.58 -6.95
C LEU A 82 -17.66 -21.29 -7.54
N ALA A 83 -18.98 -21.25 -7.66
CA ALA A 83 -19.72 -20.05 -8.02
C ALA A 83 -19.94 -19.19 -6.76
N ILE A 84 -19.82 -17.87 -6.91
CA ILE A 84 -20.00 -16.88 -5.86
C ILE A 84 -20.97 -15.84 -6.41
N GLU A 85 -21.93 -15.43 -5.60
CA GLU A 85 -22.84 -14.36 -5.99
C GLU A 85 -22.05 -13.06 -6.08
N PRO A 86 -21.93 -12.44 -7.27
CA PRO A 86 -21.16 -11.23 -7.44
C PRO A 86 -21.94 -10.05 -6.88
N GLY A 87 -21.29 -9.27 -6.02
CA GLY A 87 -21.87 -8.10 -5.40
C GLY A 87 -21.44 -7.94 -3.94
N PRO A 88 -21.89 -6.88 -3.27
CA PRO A 88 -21.61 -6.67 -1.86
C PRO A 88 -22.27 -7.77 -1.03
N GLY A 89 -21.49 -8.44 -0.18
CA GLY A 89 -21.99 -9.49 0.68
C GLY A 89 -20.91 -10.28 1.40
N LEU A 90 -21.34 -11.26 2.20
CA LEU A 90 -20.46 -12.20 2.90
C LEU A 90 -20.76 -13.62 2.41
N THR A 91 -19.82 -14.22 1.70
CA THR A 91 -19.89 -15.64 1.31
C THR A 91 -19.01 -16.48 2.23
N VAL A 92 -19.59 -17.49 2.87
CA VAL A 92 -18.86 -18.42 3.76
C VAL A 92 -18.76 -19.79 3.11
N VAL A 93 -17.54 -20.27 2.87
CA VAL A 93 -17.28 -21.60 2.30
C VAL A 93 -16.93 -22.59 3.42
N VAL A 94 -17.80 -23.56 3.66
CA VAL A 94 -17.64 -24.58 4.72
C VAL A 94 -17.39 -25.98 4.17
N GLY A 95 -16.72 -26.83 4.94
CA GLY A 95 -16.39 -28.19 4.53
C GLY A 95 -15.32 -28.81 5.41
N ARG A 96 -15.16 -30.14 5.36
CA ARG A 96 -14.17 -30.90 6.15
C ARG A 96 -12.73 -30.48 5.83
N ASN A 97 -11.80 -30.74 6.75
CA ASN A 97 -10.37 -30.55 6.46
C ASN A 97 -9.96 -31.41 5.25
N GLY A 98 -9.13 -30.86 4.36
CA GLY A 98 -8.76 -31.50 3.10
C GLY A 98 -9.78 -31.39 1.96
N SER A 99 -10.95 -30.78 2.15
CA SER A 99 -11.98 -30.65 1.10
C SER A 99 -11.67 -29.64 -0.01
N GLY A 100 -10.46 -29.08 -0.06
CA GLY A 100 -10.04 -28.13 -1.09
C GLY A 100 -10.39 -26.65 -0.86
N LYS A 101 -11.01 -26.26 0.25
CA LYS A 101 -11.38 -24.85 0.55
C LYS A 101 -10.21 -23.88 0.38
N SER A 102 -9.08 -24.20 1.02
CA SER A 102 -7.86 -23.39 0.91
C SER A 102 -7.27 -23.44 -0.49
N SER A 103 -7.41 -24.55 -1.22
CA SER A 103 -6.98 -24.64 -2.63
C SER A 103 -7.74 -23.66 -3.52
N PHE A 104 -9.05 -23.49 -3.31
CA PHE A 104 -9.85 -22.51 -4.05
C PHE A 104 -9.43 -21.07 -3.72
N ALA A 105 -9.22 -20.74 -2.45
CA ALA A 105 -8.74 -19.42 -2.05
C ALA A 105 -7.35 -19.11 -2.63
N GLU A 106 -6.40 -20.05 -2.51
CA GLU A 106 -5.05 -19.95 -3.11
C GLU A 106 -5.12 -19.84 -4.64
N ALA A 107 -6.09 -20.50 -5.28
CA ALA A 107 -6.27 -20.40 -6.73
C ALA A 107 -6.73 -19.00 -7.16
N VAL A 108 -7.66 -18.38 -6.42
CA VAL A 108 -8.08 -17.00 -6.71
C VAL A 108 -6.90 -16.04 -6.54
N GLU A 109 -6.16 -16.17 -5.44
CA GLU A 109 -4.95 -15.38 -5.17
C GLU A 109 -3.96 -15.51 -6.33
N LEU A 110 -3.53 -16.74 -6.66
CA LEU A 110 -2.59 -16.97 -7.75
C LEU A 110 -3.08 -16.47 -9.10
N ALA A 111 -4.37 -16.65 -9.42
CA ALA A 111 -4.95 -16.16 -10.66
C ALA A 111 -4.77 -14.64 -10.80
N LEU A 112 -5.12 -13.88 -9.75
CA LEU A 112 -5.14 -12.42 -9.78
C LEU A 112 -3.76 -11.80 -9.57
N THR A 113 -2.96 -12.30 -8.62
CA THR A 113 -1.67 -11.66 -8.28
C THR A 113 -0.46 -12.30 -8.94
N GLY A 114 -0.59 -13.51 -9.49
CA GLY A 114 0.55 -14.27 -10.03
C GLY A 114 1.54 -14.79 -8.98
N ASP A 115 1.27 -14.48 -7.72
CA ASP A 115 2.02 -14.90 -6.55
C ASP A 115 1.04 -15.17 -5.40
N SER A 116 1.45 -15.89 -4.36
CA SER A 116 0.72 -16.00 -3.10
C SER A 116 1.65 -15.73 -1.93
N ALA A 117 1.10 -15.25 -0.82
CA ALA A 117 1.85 -14.98 0.40
C ALA A 117 2.53 -16.24 0.99
N ARG A 118 2.10 -17.41 0.52
CA ARG A 118 2.69 -18.71 0.86
C ARG A 118 3.93 -19.04 0.01
N TRP A 119 4.12 -18.43 -1.17
CA TRP A 119 5.25 -18.68 -2.09
C TRP A 119 6.34 -17.61 -2.07
N ALA A 120 6.05 -16.43 -1.53
CA ALA A 120 7.02 -15.35 -1.33
C ALA A 120 8.20 -15.74 -0.41
N ASP A 121 8.02 -16.77 0.45
CA ASP A 121 9.07 -17.27 1.32
C ASP A 121 9.97 -18.28 0.57
N ARG A 122 11.15 -17.79 0.15
CA ARG A 122 12.03 -18.40 -0.87
C ARG A 122 12.62 -19.78 -0.54
N ASN A 123 12.44 -20.31 0.68
CA ASN A 123 13.26 -21.40 1.20
C ASN A 123 12.62 -22.79 1.30
N SER A 124 11.41 -23.03 0.80
CA SER A 124 10.69 -24.22 1.25
C SER A 124 10.34 -25.21 0.13
N VAL A 125 10.42 -26.48 0.53
CA VAL A 125 10.06 -27.76 -0.11
C VAL A 125 8.68 -27.79 -0.79
N TRP A 126 7.96 -26.66 -0.87
CA TRP A 126 6.58 -26.54 -1.31
C TRP A 126 6.40 -26.06 -2.76
N ARG A 127 7.46 -25.63 -3.45
CA ARG A 127 7.46 -25.44 -4.92
C ARG A 127 7.17 -26.72 -5.70
N THR A 128 7.24 -27.89 -5.06
CA THR A 128 6.97 -29.21 -5.65
C THR A 128 5.57 -29.75 -5.37
N GLY A 129 4.75 -29.06 -4.55
CA GLY A 129 3.44 -29.56 -4.09
C GLY A 129 2.22 -28.77 -4.60
N TRP A 130 2.38 -27.97 -5.67
CA TRP A 130 1.30 -27.14 -6.22
C TRP A 130 0.43 -27.86 -7.25
N ARG A 131 1.02 -28.76 -8.05
CA ARG A 131 0.27 -29.64 -8.95
C ARG A 131 -0.32 -30.80 -8.16
N ASN A 132 -1.57 -31.17 -8.45
CA ASN A 132 -2.24 -32.27 -7.77
C ASN A 132 -1.50 -33.60 -8.05
N LEU A 133 -1.20 -34.36 -7.01
CA LEU A 133 -0.43 -35.61 -7.11
C LEU A 133 -1.20 -36.74 -7.82
N HIS A 134 -2.53 -36.76 -7.70
CA HIS A 134 -3.37 -37.87 -8.16
C HIS A 134 -4.00 -37.62 -9.54
N ALA A 135 -4.25 -36.37 -9.88
CA ALA A 135 -4.83 -35.93 -11.14
C ALA A 135 -4.27 -34.54 -11.48
N GLY A 136 -3.00 -34.49 -11.86
CA GLY A 136 -2.26 -33.24 -12.11
C GLY A 136 -2.46 -32.64 -13.50
N ASP A 137 -3.18 -33.33 -14.39
CA ASP A 137 -3.41 -32.87 -15.76
C ASP A 137 -4.89 -33.06 -16.15
N PRO A 138 -5.54 -32.03 -16.74
CA PRO A 138 -5.00 -30.68 -16.95
C PRO A 138 -4.81 -29.92 -15.62
N CYS A 139 -3.75 -29.11 -15.52
CA CYS A 139 -3.57 -28.16 -14.43
C CYS A 139 -3.98 -26.76 -14.89
N ARG A 140 -5.06 -26.24 -14.32
CA ARG A 140 -5.67 -25.00 -14.78
C ARG A 140 -6.47 -24.32 -13.66
N ILE A 141 -6.35 -23.00 -13.61
CA ILE A 141 -7.18 -22.12 -12.80
C ILE A 141 -7.87 -21.13 -13.73
N ALA A 142 -9.16 -20.89 -13.51
CA ALA A 142 -9.89 -19.81 -14.13
C ALA A 142 -10.70 -19.03 -13.10
N VAL A 143 -10.58 -17.72 -13.11
CA VAL A 143 -11.35 -16.81 -12.26
C VAL A 143 -12.18 -15.89 -13.14
N GLU A 144 -13.43 -15.68 -12.78
CA GLU A 144 -14.30 -14.73 -13.44
C GLU A 144 -14.70 -13.60 -12.50
N LEU A 145 -14.50 -12.37 -12.98
CA LEU A 145 -14.84 -11.13 -12.32
C LEU A 145 -15.99 -10.46 -13.10
N ARG A 146 -16.99 -9.95 -12.39
CA ARG A 146 -18.04 -9.10 -12.96
C ARG A 146 -17.75 -7.66 -12.65
N VAL A 147 -17.80 -6.82 -13.68
CA VAL A 147 -17.67 -5.37 -13.53
C VAL A 147 -19.07 -4.77 -13.62
N ASP A 148 -19.41 -3.87 -12.70
CA ASP A 148 -20.72 -3.22 -12.70
C ASP A 148 -20.96 -2.46 -14.01
N GLY A 149 -22.15 -2.63 -14.58
CA GLY A 149 -22.52 -2.04 -15.88
C GLY A 149 -21.93 -2.74 -17.11
N VAL A 150 -21.08 -3.76 -16.94
CA VAL A 150 -20.45 -4.50 -18.05
C VAL A 150 -21.02 -5.93 -18.14
N ALA A 151 -21.65 -6.26 -19.26
CA ALA A 151 -22.28 -7.57 -19.46
C ALA A 151 -21.25 -8.71 -19.56
N THR A 152 -20.13 -8.46 -20.25
CA THR A 152 -19.06 -9.44 -20.47
C THR A 152 -18.16 -9.51 -19.24
N PRO A 153 -18.04 -10.68 -18.57
CA PRO A 153 -17.15 -10.82 -17.43
C PRO A 153 -15.67 -10.74 -17.85
N THR A 154 -14.84 -10.25 -16.95
CA THR A 154 -13.39 -10.37 -17.09
C THR A 154 -12.98 -11.75 -16.59
N ARG A 155 -12.37 -12.55 -17.45
CA ARG A 155 -11.96 -13.92 -17.15
C ARG A 155 -10.45 -14.05 -17.22
N VAL A 156 -9.85 -14.52 -16.13
CA VAL A 156 -8.42 -14.73 -15.97
C VAL A 156 -8.16 -16.23 -15.96
N VAL A 157 -7.30 -16.70 -16.85
CA VAL A 157 -6.94 -18.12 -16.96
C VAL A 157 -5.46 -18.27 -16.75
N ARG A 158 -5.08 -19.24 -15.93
CA ARG A 158 -3.72 -19.75 -15.83
C ARG A 158 -3.73 -21.25 -16.10
N SER A 159 -2.89 -21.70 -17.02
CA SER A 159 -2.73 -23.11 -17.34
C SER A 159 -1.27 -23.52 -17.31
N TRP A 160 -1.04 -24.76 -16.92
CA TRP A 160 0.29 -25.34 -16.85
C TRP A 160 0.33 -26.65 -17.65
N PRO A 161 1.00 -26.65 -18.82
CA PRO A 161 1.29 -27.87 -19.54
C PRO A 161 2.00 -28.91 -18.66
N SER A 162 1.94 -30.18 -19.03
CA SER A 162 2.64 -31.24 -18.28
C SER A 162 4.13 -30.96 -18.22
N GLY A 163 4.71 -31.07 -17.02
CA GLY A 163 6.15 -30.88 -16.79
C GLY A 163 6.62 -29.44 -16.60
N THR A 164 5.73 -28.44 -16.67
CA THR A 164 6.10 -27.05 -16.38
C THR A 164 6.12 -26.75 -14.88
N GLU A 165 6.93 -25.78 -14.49
CA GLU A 165 7.00 -25.26 -13.13
C GLU A 165 5.88 -24.23 -12.83
N LEU A 166 5.66 -23.92 -11.55
CA LEU A 166 4.61 -22.98 -11.13
C LEU A 166 4.75 -21.60 -11.79
N GLY A 167 5.99 -21.13 -11.97
CA GLY A 167 6.30 -19.83 -12.58
C GLY A 167 6.13 -19.78 -14.11
N GLU A 168 5.93 -20.93 -14.75
CA GLU A 168 5.82 -21.08 -16.21
C GLU A 168 4.35 -21.17 -16.66
N ALA A 169 3.45 -20.51 -15.91
CA ALA A 169 2.03 -20.47 -16.22
C ALA A 169 1.79 -19.76 -17.56
N GLU A 170 1.03 -20.37 -18.45
CA GLU A 170 0.41 -19.67 -19.57
C GLU A 170 -0.77 -18.88 -19.05
N VAL A 171 -0.76 -17.56 -19.27
CA VAL A 171 -1.79 -16.64 -18.79
C VAL A 171 -2.58 -16.09 -19.97
N THR A 172 -3.90 -16.02 -19.82
CA THR A 172 -4.77 -15.33 -20.76
C THR A 172 -5.87 -14.63 -20.01
N VAL A 173 -6.14 -13.38 -20.37
CA VAL A 173 -7.23 -12.60 -19.80
C VAL A 173 -8.17 -12.18 -20.92
N THR A 174 -9.47 -12.38 -20.75
CA THR A 174 -10.49 -11.91 -21.69
C THR A 174 -11.44 -10.97 -20.99
N SER A 175 -11.76 -9.83 -21.59
CA SER A 175 -12.71 -8.84 -21.06
C SER A 175 -13.56 -8.26 -22.18
N VAL A 176 -14.43 -7.28 -21.86
CA VAL A 176 -15.16 -6.49 -22.86
C VAL A 176 -14.23 -5.80 -23.88
N ARG A 177 -12.96 -5.56 -23.50
CA ARG A 177 -11.95 -4.93 -24.35
C ARG A 177 -11.19 -5.93 -25.23
N GLY A 178 -11.56 -7.21 -25.23
CA GLY A 178 -10.92 -8.27 -26.01
C GLY A 178 -10.02 -9.20 -25.19
N SER A 179 -9.02 -9.78 -25.83
CA SER A 179 -8.05 -10.69 -25.20
C SER A 179 -6.75 -9.94 -24.86
N HIS A 180 -6.20 -10.27 -23.71
CA HIS A 180 -5.03 -9.63 -23.10
C HIS A 180 -4.09 -10.71 -22.59
N LYS A 181 -2.80 -10.41 -22.53
CA LYS A 181 -1.76 -11.32 -22.03
C LYS A 181 -1.89 -11.55 -20.52
N ASP A 182 -2.24 -10.50 -19.78
CA ASP A 182 -2.37 -10.52 -18.33
C ASP A 182 -3.29 -9.38 -17.83
N LEU A 183 -3.39 -9.25 -16.50
CA LEU A 183 -4.17 -8.20 -15.85
C LEU A 183 -3.48 -6.83 -15.89
N ALA A 184 -2.18 -6.76 -16.21
CA ALA A 184 -1.46 -5.49 -16.31
C ALA A 184 -1.90 -4.70 -17.55
N GLU A 185 -2.19 -5.38 -18.66
CA GLU A 185 -2.78 -4.77 -19.87
C GLU A 185 -4.18 -4.16 -19.62
N LEU A 186 -4.88 -4.61 -18.57
CA LEU A 186 -6.13 -4.00 -18.09
C LEU A 186 -5.91 -2.89 -17.04
N GLY A 187 -4.67 -2.56 -16.71
CA GLY A 187 -4.34 -1.60 -15.64
C GLY A 187 -4.60 -2.13 -14.23
N LEU A 188 -4.83 -3.44 -14.06
CA LEU A 188 -5.20 -4.05 -12.77
C LEU A 188 -4.01 -4.54 -11.94
N ALA A 189 -2.81 -4.62 -12.51
CA ALA A 189 -1.61 -5.01 -11.77
C ALA A 189 -1.38 -4.11 -10.54
N ARG A 190 -1.45 -2.79 -10.75
CA ARG A 190 -1.22 -1.80 -9.68
C ARG A 190 -2.30 -1.82 -8.60
N PRO A 191 -3.62 -1.79 -8.92
CA PRO A 191 -4.68 -1.98 -7.94
C PRO A 191 -4.57 -3.27 -7.11
N LEU A 192 -4.18 -4.40 -7.73
CA LEU A 192 -4.04 -5.69 -7.03
C LEU A 192 -2.83 -5.74 -6.09
N GLU A 193 -1.77 -4.99 -6.40
CA GLU A 193 -0.66 -4.77 -5.47
C GLU A 193 -1.05 -3.85 -4.30
N LEU A 194 -1.78 -2.77 -4.59
CA LEU A 194 -2.17 -1.75 -3.61
C LEU A 194 -3.25 -2.24 -2.65
N TYR A 195 -4.28 -2.89 -3.18
CA TYR A 195 -5.46 -3.33 -2.46
C TYR A 195 -5.54 -4.85 -2.53
N ARG A 196 -4.49 -5.51 -2.08
CA ARG A 196 -4.40 -6.98 -2.10
C ARG A 196 -5.59 -7.58 -1.34
N PRO A 197 -6.59 -8.16 -2.02
CA PRO A 197 -7.84 -8.58 -1.38
C PRO A 197 -7.72 -10.00 -0.79
N PHE A 198 -6.53 -10.35 -0.30
CA PHE A 198 -6.20 -11.70 0.15
C PHE A 198 -5.57 -11.66 1.53
N LEU A 199 -6.17 -12.43 2.43
CA LEU A 199 -5.68 -12.62 3.78
C LEU A 199 -5.73 -14.12 4.10
N THR A 200 -4.56 -14.76 4.03
CA THR A 200 -4.45 -16.21 4.25
C THR A 200 -4.50 -16.55 5.74
N ALA A 201 -4.92 -17.77 6.07
CA ALA A 201 -4.88 -18.26 7.45
C ALA A 201 -3.46 -18.27 8.06
N ALA A 202 -2.42 -18.40 7.23
CA ALA A 202 -1.03 -18.32 7.68
C ALA A 202 -0.63 -16.88 8.02
N GLU A 203 -1.05 -15.90 7.21
CA GLU A 203 -0.88 -14.48 7.53
C GLU A 203 -1.64 -14.10 8.79
N LEU A 204 -2.90 -14.52 8.94
CA LEU A 204 -3.67 -14.35 10.17
C LEU A 204 -3.00 -15.01 11.37
N GLY A 205 -2.48 -16.23 11.20
CA GLY A 205 -1.73 -16.92 12.25
C GLY A 205 -0.52 -16.12 12.71
N ARG A 206 0.29 -15.59 11.77
CA ARG A 206 1.43 -14.72 12.08
C ARG A 206 1.01 -13.42 12.77
N LEU A 207 -0.09 -12.81 12.32
CA LEU A 207 -0.67 -11.63 12.97
C LEU A 207 -1.01 -11.93 14.43
N THR A 208 -1.71 -13.03 14.70
CA THR A 208 -2.18 -13.38 16.05
C THR A 208 -1.08 -13.90 16.99
N ALA A 209 -0.04 -14.54 16.47
CA ALA A 209 1.06 -15.08 17.25
C ALA A 209 2.19 -14.08 17.48
N GLY A 210 2.19 -12.96 16.76
CA GLY A 210 3.16 -11.88 16.92
C GLY A 210 2.90 -11.02 18.16
N THR A 211 3.86 -10.17 18.50
CA THR A 211 3.66 -9.11 19.50
C THR A 211 2.68 -8.06 19.00
N GLN A 212 2.11 -7.26 19.91
CA GLN A 212 1.17 -6.20 19.55
C GLN A 212 1.74 -5.21 18.51
N SER A 213 3.05 -4.92 18.55
CA SER A 213 3.73 -4.11 17.54
C SER A 213 3.82 -4.82 16.19
N GLN A 214 4.15 -6.11 16.15
CA GLN A 214 4.21 -6.87 14.89
C GLN A 214 2.83 -6.98 14.21
N LEU A 215 1.77 -7.10 14.99
CA LEU A 215 0.39 -7.10 14.51
C LEU A 215 0.04 -5.72 13.91
N PHE A 216 0.40 -4.63 14.60
CA PHE A 216 0.22 -3.26 14.11
C PHE A 216 0.99 -2.99 12.81
N ASP A 217 2.26 -3.40 12.74
CA ASP A 217 3.12 -3.22 11.55
C ASP A 217 2.55 -3.98 10.35
N ALA A 218 2.09 -5.21 10.55
CA ALA A 218 1.54 -6.02 9.47
C ALA A 218 0.14 -5.56 9.02
N ILE A 219 -0.71 -5.04 9.92
CA ILE A 219 -1.95 -4.35 9.53
C ILE A 219 -1.61 -3.06 8.76
N SER A 220 -0.62 -2.30 9.20
CA SER A 220 -0.17 -1.08 8.53
C SER A 220 0.34 -1.37 7.12
N ALA A 221 1.07 -2.48 6.92
CA ALA A 221 1.50 -2.95 5.61
C ALA A 221 0.32 -3.33 4.70
N ILE A 222 -0.67 -4.08 5.22
CA ILE A 222 -1.88 -4.47 4.48
C ILE A 222 -2.71 -3.24 4.05
N LEU A 223 -2.77 -2.23 4.92
CA LEU A 223 -3.50 -0.98 4.66
C LEU A 223 -2.68 0.05 3.88
N GLY A 224 -1.42 -0.25 3.53
CA GLY A 224 -0.53 0.68 2.81
C GLY A 224 -0.08 1.90 3.61
N LEU A 225 -0.15 1.84 4.95
CA LEU A 225 0.17 2.95 5.87
C LEU A 225 1.67 3.13 6.11
N GLU A 226 2.53 2.25 5.59
CA GLU A 226 4.00 2.35 5.74
C GLU A 226 4.53 3.71 5.26
N ALA A 227 3.96 4.22 4.18
CA ALA A 227 4.32 5.52 3.63
C ALA A 227 4.05 6.69 4.60
N ILE A 228 3.02 6.59 5.45
CA ILE A 228 2.76 7.60 6.50
C ILE A 228 3.86 7.52 7.55
N THR A 229 4.21 6.31 8.00
CA THR A 229 5.24 6.08 9.01
C THR A 229 6.63 6.50 8.52
N ASP A 230 6.91 6.33 7.23
CA ASP A 230 8.15 6.81 6.61
C ASP A 230 8.18 8.35 6.53
N ALA A 231 7.07 8.98 6.13
CA ALA A 231 6.95 10.43 6.10
C ALA A 231 7.11 11.05 7.49
N ASP A 232 6.46 10.49 8.51
CA ASP A 232 6.61 10.92 9.91
C ASP A 232 8.07 10.83 10.38
N ARG A 233 8.75 9.72 10.07
CA ARG A 233 10.18 9.56 10.39
C ARG A 233 11.06 10.60 9.69
N ARG A 234 10.79 10.93 8.42
CA ARG A 234 11.52 11.96 7.67
C ARG A 234 11.31 13.34 8.28
N LEU A 235 10.06 13.71 8.58
CA LEU A 235 9.73 14.98 9.24
C LEU A 235 10.41 15.10 10.61
N MET A 236 10.39 14.04 11.41
CA MET A 236 11.07 13.98 12.70
C MET A 236 12.61 14.06 12.57
N ALA A 237 13.18 13.51 11.50
CA ALA A 237 14.61 13.64 11.24
C ALA A 237 14.99 15.07 10.85
N ALA A 238 14.18 15.71 10.01
CA ALA A 238 14.37 17.08 9.53
C ALA A 238 14.14 18.15 10.62
N SER A 239 13.25 17.91 11.59
CA SER A 239 12.98 18.86 12.68
C SER A 239 14.12 18.94 13.71
N ARG A 240 14.83 17.83 13.96
CA ARG A 240 15.92 17.74 14.95
C ARG A 240 17.01 18.80 14.81
N PRO A 241 17.63 19.03 13.64
CA PRO A 241 18.66 20.06 13.49
C PRO A 241 18.10 21.48 13.67
N ILE A 242 16.85 21.72 13.25
CA ILE A 242 16.17 23.01 13.41
C ILE A 242 15.96 23.31 14.90
N ASP A 243 15.45 22.35 15.66
CA ASP A 243 15.26 22.46 17.11
C ASP A 243 16.59 22.69 17.84
N ALA A 244 17.65 22.01 17.42
CA ALA A 244 18.98 22.21 17.97
C ALA A 244 19.50 23.62 17.71
N ALA A 245 19.34 24.15 16.49
CA ALA A 245 19.73 25.52 16.14
C ALA A 245 18.92 26.58 16.90
N ILE A 246 17.60 26.40 17.03
CA ILE A 246 16.74 27.28 17.82
C ILE A 246 17.19 27.30 19.29
N LYS A 247 17.52 26.13 19.86
CA LYS A 247 18.01 26.01 21.23
C LYS A 247 19.35 26.74 21.41
N GLU A 248 20.27 26.57 20.46
CA GLU A 248 21.58 27.22 20.48
C GLU A 248 21.44 28.75 20.39
N VAL A 249 20.66 29.27 19.44
CA VAL A 249 20.41 30.71 19.29
C VAL A 249 19.76 31.29 20.54
N ARG A 250 18.80 30.58 21.15
CA ARG A 250 18.19 30.98 22.42
C ARG A 250 19.21 31.03 23.56
N GLY A 251 20.13 30.06 23.62
CA GLY A 251 21.23 30.01 24.57
C GLY A 251 22.18 31.21 24.42
N GLN A 252 22.68 31.43 23.20
CA GLN A 252 23.55 32.56 22.88
C GLN A 252 22.90 33.90 23.18
N ARG A 253 21.60 34.05 22.85
CA ARG A 253 20.84 35.26 23.18
C ARG A 253 20.75 35.49 24.68
N ALA A 254 20.56 34.44 25.48
CA ALA A 254 20.55 34.54 26.94
C ALA A 254 21.91 34.97 27.48
N THR A 255 23.00 34.33 27.04
CA THR A 255 24.37 34.70 27.42
C THR A 255 24.72 36.14 27.05
N LEU A 256 24.31 36.59 25.86
CA LEU A 256 24.53 37.97 25.41
C LEU A 256 23.70 38.95 26.25
N ALA A 257 22.45 38.61 26.58
CA ALA A 257 21.60 39.43 27.45
C ALA A 257 22.19 39.60 28.86
N ASP A 258 22.74 38.53 29.43
CA ASP A 258 23.44 38.55 30.73
C ASP A 258 24.72 39.37 30.67
N THR A 259 25.54 39.19 29.63
CA THR A 259 26.78 39.95 29.43
C THR A 259 26.50 41.45 29.34
N LEU A 260 25.49 41.83 28.56
CA LEU A 260 25.09 43.23 28.43
C LEU A 260 24.53 43.78 29.75
N ALA A 261 24.05 42.95 30.70
CA ALA A 261 23.47 43.41 31.98
C ALA A 261 24.52 44.05 32.89
N GLY A 262 25.78 43.64 32.76
CA GLY A 262 26.91 44.25 33.47
C GLY A 262 27.40 45.57 32.86
N ILE A 263 26.90 46.01 31.71
CA ILE A 263 27.41 47.18 30.98
C ILE A 263 26.46 48.37 31.13
N ALA A 264 26.96 49.46 31.70
CA ALA A 264 26.21 50.70 31.95
C ALA A 264 26.11 51.64 30.72
N ASP A 265 26.08 51.11 29.49
CA ASP A 265 25.92 51.88 28.24
C ASP A 265 24.42 51.93 27.83
N ASP A 266 23.93 53.10 27.42
CA ASP A 266 22.54 53.31 27.03
C ASP A 266 22.12 52.52 25.78
N ARG A 267 23.05 52.18 24.88
CA ARG A 267 22.79 51.31 23.72
C ARG A 267 22.51 49.87 24.15
N ALA A 268 23.21 49.37 25.17
CA ALA A 268 22.96 48.06 25.77
C ALA A 268 21.57 47.98 26.44
N ARG A 269 21.09 49.10 27.00
CA ARG A 269 19.73 49.20 27.55
C ARG A 269 18.64 49.21 26.48
N ARG A 270 18.85 49.89 25.34
CA ARG A 270 17.88 49.90 24.23
C ARG A 270 17.71 48.51 23.58
N TRP A 271 18.79 47.75 23.43
CA TRP A 271 18.74 46.40 22.86
C TRP A 271 17.91 45.43 23.73
N ARG A 272 18.02 45.54 25.07
CA ARG A 272 17.13 44.82 26.01
C ARG A 272 15.65 45.15 25.83
N GLY A 273 15.32 46.40 25.52
CA GLY A 273 13.94 46.86 25.30
C GLY A 273 13.31 46.24 24.04
N ALA A 274 14.08 46.17 22.94
CA ALA A 274 13.62 45.57 21.69
C ALA A 274 13.39 44.05 21.79
N GLY A 275 14.25 43.33 22.53
CA GLY A 275 14.10 41.88 22.73
C GLY A 275 12.89 41.45 23.57
N LYS A 276 12.27 42.37 24.35
CA LYS A 276 11.03 42.11 25.09
C LYS A 276 9.76 42.37 24.26
N ALA A 277 9.80 43.25 23.27
CA ALA A 277 8.65 43.58 22.43
C ALA A 277 8.32 42.47 21.41
N GLY A 278 9.32 41.69 20.96
CA GLY A 278 9.11 40.54 20.07
C GLY A 278 8.68 39.24 20.78
N ARG A 279 8.16 39.32 22.01
CA ARG A 279 7.74 38.17 22.84
C ARG A 279 6.23 38.13 23.07
N SER A 280 5.47 39.03 22.44
CA SER A 280 4.02 39.25 22.59
C SER A 280 3.25 39.19 21.26
N SER A 281 3.69 38.36 20.31
CA SER A 281 2.92 38.00 19.11
C SER A 281 3.15 36.54 18.79
#